data_AF-A0A1B1TD19-F1
#
_entry.id   AF-A0A1B1TD19-F1
#
_cell.length_a   1.000
_cell.length_b   1.000
_cell.length_c   1.000
_cell.angle_alpha   90.00
_cell.angle_beta   90.00
_cell.angle_gamma   90.00
#
_symmetry.space_group_name_H-M   'P 1'
#
loop_
_entity.id
_entity.type
_entity.pdbx_description
1 polymer ?
#
loop_
_entity_poly.entity_id
_entity_poly.type
_entity_poly.pdbx_seq_one_letter_code
_entity_poly.pdbx_strand_id
1 'polypeptide(L)'
;MGVCELCGNERVSTRKTRTSTTIIDCCNKCVESLGLSPINEKKSSSNIITKPSISKNNNYLVGTETEELITNFHIKIRKEREERGWDIEQLAKKINEKVNTIQKIENGNRVTDNTIKKISKALDINLYSSISPQNERMVKSKEMKEMTMADANISQDEIVSKQKNTKKKMRKLGVSRTGGRKRKKD
;
A
#
# COMPACT_ATOMS: atom_id res chain seq x y z
N MET A 1 -43.75 -2.68 5.67
CA MET A 1 -44.49 -3.58 4.75
C MET A 1 -44.07 -3.23 3.35
N GLY A 2 -43.67 -4.22 2.56
CA GLY A 2 -43.09 -4.04 1.23
C GLY A 2 -44.01 -4.48 0.10
N VAL A 3 -43.51 -4.38 -1.13
CA VAL A 3 -44.15 -4.92 -2.34
C VAL A 3 -43.46 -6.23 -2.69
N CYS A 4 -44.23 -7.25 -3.07
CA CYS A 4 -43.68 -8.51 -3.56
C CYS A 4 -43.36 -8.39 -5.05
N GLU A 5 -42.10 -8.52 -5.43
CA GLU A 5 -41.64 -8.41 -6.82
C GLU A 5 -42.02 -9.62 -7.70
N LEU A 6 -42.51 -10.72 -7.09
CA LEU A 6 -42.97 -11.91 -7.82
C LEU A 6 -44.47 -11.91 -8.13
N CYS A 7 -45.30 -11.33 -7.25
CA CYS A 7 -46.76 -11.33 -7.41
C CYS A 7 -47.40 -9.93 -7.44
N GLY A 8 -46.61 -8.88 -7.26
CA GLY A 8 -47.07 -7.49 -7.30
C GLY A 8 -47.91 -7.06 -6.09
N ASN A 9 -48.14 -7.92 -5.10
CA ASN A 9 -48.94 -7.55 -3.93
C ASN A 9 -48.21 -6.49 -3.09
N GLU A 10 -48.91 -5.41 -2.81
CA GLU A 10 -48.46 -4.34 -1.92
C GLU A 10 -48.86 -4.60 -0.46
N ARG A 11 -48.15 -3.96 0.47
CA ARG A 11 -48.38 -4.02 1.92
C ARG A 11 -48.29 -5.42 2.54
N VAL A 12 -47.43 -6.27 2.01
CA VAL A 12 -47.18 -7.62 2.54
C VAL A 12 -45.80 -7.72 3.22
N SER A 13 -45.63 -8.69 4.12
CA SER A 13 -44.32 -8.98 4.71
C SER A 13 -43.43 -9.62 3.64
N THR A 14 -42.35 -8.95 3.27
CA THR A 14 -41.38 -9.43 2.28
C THR A 14 -40.13 -10.00 2.95
N ARG A 15 -39.53 -11.00 2.32
CA ARG A 15 -38.23 -11.58 2.67
C ARG A 15 -37.34 -11.57 1.44
N LYS A 16 -36.06 -11.27 1.64
CA LYS A 16 -35.04 -11.37 0.58
C LYS A 16 -34.80 -12.83 0.23
N THR A 17 -35.05 -13.17 -1.02
CA THR A 17 -34.81 -14.51 -1.59
C THR A 17 -33.98 -14.39 -2.85
N ARG A 18 -33.29 -15.47 -3.22
CA ARG A 18 -32.53 -15.52 -4.48
C ARG A 18 -33.27 -16.37 -5.49
N THR A 19 -33.66 -15.78 -6.61
CA THR A 19 -34.26 -16.49 -7.74
C THR A 19 -33.26 -16.43 -8.89
N SER A 20 -32.80 -17.60 -9.35
CA SER A 20 -31.78 -17.76 -10.41
C SER A 20 -30.50 -16.96 -10.15
N THR A 21 -30.42 -15.72 -10.63
CA THR A 21 -29.22 -14.86 -10.57
C THR A 21 -29.43 -13.58 -9.76
N THR A 22 -30.67 -13.24 -9.41
CA THR A 22 -31.03 -11.97 -8.79
C THR A 22 -31.61 -12.15 -7.39
N ILE A 23 -31.34 -11.19 -6.50
CA ILE A 23 -31.90 -11.15 -5.15
C ILE A 23 -33.13 -10.25 -5.19
N ILE A 24 -34.26 -10.78 -4.72
CA ILE A 24 -35.59 -10.18 -4.88
C ILE A 24 -36.35 -10.25 -3.55
N ASP A 25 -37.19 -9.24 -3.27
CA ASP A 25 -38.08 -9.20 -2.12
C ASP A 25 -39.43 -9.88 -2.42
N CYS A 26 -39.71 -10.97 -1.71
CA CYS A 26 -40.85 -11.85 -1.97
C CYS A 26 -41.73 -12.03 -0.74
N CYS A 27 -43.05 -12.15 -0.91
CA CYS A 27 -43.96 -12.45 0.20
C CYS A 27 -43.88 -13.94 0.60
N ASN A 28 -44.24 -14.27 1.85
CA ASN A 28 -44.15 -15.64 2.37
C ASN A 28 -44.87 -16.67 1.49
N LYS A 29 -46.02 -16.31 0.89
CA LYS A 29 -46.78 -17.18 -0.02
C LYS A 29 -45.96 -17.57 -1.26
N CYS A 30 -45.29 -16.61 -1.89
CA CYS A 30 -44.45 -16.87 -3.07
C CYS A 30 -43.20 -17.67 -2.72
N VAL A 31 -42.64 -17.45 -1.54
CA VAL A 31 -41.47 -18.22 -1.06
C VAL A 31 -41.85 -19.69 -0.87
N GLU A 32 -43.02 -19.96 -0.28
CA GLU A 32 -43.53 -21.32 -0.07
C GLU A 32 -43.94 -21.99 -1.39
N SER A 33 -44.67 -21.29 -2.26
CA SER A 33 -45.16 -21.86 -3.52
C SER A 33 -44.05 -22.18 -4.52
N LEU A 34 -42.94 -21.43 -4.49
CA LEU A 34 -41.80 -21.60 -5.39
C LEU A 34 -40.60 -22.28 -4.72
N GLY A 35 -40.72 -22.67 -3.44
CA GLY A 35 -39.66 -23.39 -2.72
C GLY A 35 -38.35 -22.62 -2.56
N LEU A 36 -38.40 -21.29 -2.47
CA LEU A 36 -37.21 -20.44 -2.39
C LEU A 36 -36.66 -20.38 -0.96
N SER A 37 -35.33 -20.34 -0.79
CA SER A 37 -34.72 -20.20 0.52
C SER A 37 -34.51 -18.72 0.88
N PRO A 38 -35.00 -18.25 2.05
CA PRO A 38 -34.78 -16.87 2.49
C PRO A 38 -33.33 -16.67 2.94
N ILE A 39 -32.71 -15.59 2.45
CA ILE A 39 -31.38 -15.16 2.89
C ILE A 39 -31.56 -14.42 4.22
N ASN A 40 -31.47 -15.17 5.31
CA ASN A 40 -31.33 -14.58 6.63
C ASN A 40 -29.88 -14.12 6.79
N GLU A 41 -29.62 -12.84 6.53
CA GLU A 41 -28.45 -12.17 7.07
C GLU A 41 -28.54 -12.25 8.60
N LYS A 42 -27.90 -13.27 9.19
CA LYS A 42 -27.69 -13.32 10.63
C LYS A 42 -26.90 -12.05 10.96
N LYS A 43 -27.59 -11.05 11.49
CA LYS A 43 -26.95 -9.95 12.22
C LYS A 43 -26.19 -10.64 13.35
N SER A 44 -24.90 -10.84 13.17
CA SER A 44 -24.02 -11.14 14.29
C SER A 44 -24.21 -9.98 15.26
N SER A 45 -24.96 -10.24 16.33
CA SER A 45 -24.96 -9.35 17.48
C SER A 45 -23.52 -9.35 17.97
N SER A 46 -22.78 -8.34 17.52
CA SER A 46 -21.46 -8.03 18.03
C SER A 46 -21.66 -7.68 19.49
N ASN A 47 -21.53 -8.69 20.36
CA ASN A 47 -21.32 -8.47 21.77
C ASN A 47 -20.08 -7.57 21.85
N ILE A 48 -20.32 -6.31 22.22
CA ILE A 48 -19.29 -5.31 22.42
C ILE A 48 -18.50 -5.75 23.65
N ILE A 49 -17.46 -6.53 23.43
CA ILE A 49 -16.42 -6.78 24.43
C ILE A 49 -15.50 -5.57 24.33
N THR A 50 -15.66 -4.62 25.24
CA THR A 50 -14.72 -3.51 25.43
C THR A 50 -13.38 -4.08 25.91
N LYS A 51 -12.49 -4.39 24.98
CA LYS A 51 -11.06 -4.60 25.28
C LYS A 51 -10.38 -3.23 25.41
N PRO A 52 -9.49 -3.06 26.39
CA PRO A 52 -8.84 -1.78 26.63
C PRO A 52 -7.93 -1.44 25.45
N SER A 53 -7.89 -0.15 25.14
CA SER A 53 -7.06 0.44 24.09
C SER A 53 -5.59 0.08 24.30
N ILE A 54 -5.07 -0.83 23.49
CA ILE A 54 -3.64 -0.92 23.25
C ILE A 54 -3.40 -0.85 21.74
N SER A 55 -2.73 0.24 21.40
CA SER A 55 -1.73 0.37 20.36
C SER A 55 -2.19 0.37 18.91
N LYS A 56 -2.17 1.59 18.36
CA LYS A 56 -1.63 1.93 17.03
C LYS A 56 -2.09 0.99 15.92
N ASN A 57 -3.26 1.31 15.36
CA ASN A 57 -3.61 0.92 14.01
C ASN A 57 -2.66 1.62 13.03
N ASN A 58 -1.43 1.11 12.95
CA ASN A 58 -0.62 1.28 11.77
C ASN A 58 -1.19 0.31 10.75
N ASN A 59 -2.05 0.82 9.87
CA ASN A 59 -2.40 0.15 8.63
C ASN A 59 -1.13 0.03 7.78
N TYR A 60 -0.28 -0.95 8.11
CA TYR A 60 0.81 -1.39 7.25
C TYR A 60 0.20 -2.28 6.17
N LEU A 61 0.05 -1.72 4.97
CA LEU A 61 -0.13 -2.51 3.77
C LEU A 61 1.03 -2.20 2.82
N VAL A 62 2.08 -3.03 2.93
CA VAL A 62 2.97 -3.62 1.89
C VAL A 62 4.30 -4.02 2.57
N GLY A 63 4.58 -5.34 2.59
CA GLY A 63 5.84 -5.93 3.06
C GLY A 63 5.90 -6.22 4.55
N THR A 64 5.95 -7.49 4.95
CA THR A 64 6.14 -7.93 6.35
C THR A 64 7.58 -7.75 6.84
N GLU A 65 8.33 -6.83 6.24
CA GLU A 65 9.72 -6.58 6.60
C GLU A 65 9.75 -5.57 7.73
N THR A 66 10.27 -5.98 8.90
CA THR A 66 10.32 -5.16 10.12
C THR A 66 11.59 -4.31 10.20
N GLU A 67 12.56 -4.59 9.35
CA GLU A 67 13.93 -4.06 9.43
C GLU A 67 14.43 -3.61 8.06
N GLU A 68 15.03 -2.42 8.02
CA GLU A 68 15.64 -1.81 6.84
C GLU A 68 17.17 -1.70 7.01
N LEU A 69 17.90 -1.67 5.88
CA LEU A 69 19.34 -1.46 5.91
C LEU A 69 19.66 0.00 6.30
N ILE A 70 20.60 0.17 7.24
CA ILE A 70 21.08 1.50 7.66
C ILE A 70 21.74 2.24 6.48
N THR A 71 21.47 3.52 6.30
CA THR A 71 22.03 4.36 5.22
C THR A 71 23.57 4.38 5.19
N ASN A 72 24.21 4.40 6.36
CA ASN A 72 25.68 4.46 6.52
C ASN A 72 26.34 3.08 6.70
N PHE A 73 25.75 2.01 6.16
CA PHE A 73 26.26 0.64 6.31
C PHE A 73 27.72 0.46 5.83
N HIS A 74 28.09 1.13 4.73
CA HIS A 74 29.42 0.99 4.10
C HIS A 74 30.56 1.49 5.00
N ILE A 75 30.35 2.60 5.71
CA ILE A 75 31.30 3.16 6.67
C ILE A 75 31.48 2.19 7.84
N LYS A 76 30.38 1.62 8.33
CA LYS A 76 30.40 0.67 9.45
C LYS A 76 31.20 -0.58 9.10
N ILE A 77 31.00 -1.14 7.89
CA ILE A 77 31.74 -2.30 7.40
C ILE A 77 33.24 -1.98 7.29
N ARG A 78 33.61 -0.81 6.74
CA ARG A 78 35.02 -0.42 6.60
C ARG A 78 35.71 -0.29 7.97
N LYS A 79 35.08 0.41 8.92
CA LYS A 79 35.64 0.60 10.27
C LYS A 79 35.92 -0.74 10.95
N GLU A 80 34.96 -1.65 10.91
CA GLU A 80 35.07 -2.94 11.58
C GLU A 80 36.06 -3.87 10.87
N ARG A 81 36.19 -3.75 9.55
CA ARG A 81 37.26 -4.43 8.81
C ARG A 81 38.64 -3.92 9.26
N GLU A 82 38.80 -2.62 9.41
CA GLU A 82 40.06 -1.98 9.84
C GLU A 82 40.39 -2.30 11.30
N GLU A 83 39.40 -2.29 12.20
CA GLU A 83 39.55 -2.69 13.61
C GLU A 83 40.01 -4.14 13.76
N ARG A 84 39.54 -5.03 12.89
CA ARG A 84 39.99 -6.44 12.85
C ARG A 84 41.30 -6.64 12.07
N GLY A 85 41.82 -5.59 11.43
CA GLY A 85 43.04 -5.64 10.61
C GLY A 85 42.92 -6.53 9.37
N TRP A 86 41.71 -6.72 8.83
CA TRP A 86 41.52 -7.59 7.67
C TRP A 86 41.70 -6.81 6.37
N ASP A 87 42.39 -7.43 5.41
CA ASP A 87 42.36 -6.92 4.05
C ASP A 87 41.04 -7.28 3.35
N ILE A 88 40.68 -6.54 2.29
CA ILE A 88 39.46 -6.76 1.50
C ILE A 88 39.45 -8.18 0.94
N GLU A 89 40.61 -8.70 0.51
CA GLU A 89 40.73 -10.08 0.02
C GLU A 89 40.46 -11.12 1.12
N GLN A 90 40.90 -10.85 2.36
CA GLN A 90 40.69 -11.75 3.48
C GLN A 90 39.21 -11.81 3.89
N LEU A 91 38.54 -10.65 3.92
CA LEU A 91 37.10 -10.57 4.16
C LEU A 91 36.31 -11.31 3.06
N ALA A 92 36.74 -11.16 1.80
CA ALA A 92 36.15 -11.85 0.65
C ALA A 92 36.25 -13.38 0.76
N LYS A 93 37.43 -13.87 1.15
CA LYS A 93 37.67 -15.30 1.40
C LYS A 93 36.82 -15.84 2.54
N LYS A 94 36.68 -15.11 3.66
CA LYS A 94 35.84 -15.56 4.79
C LYS A 94 34.36 -15.68 4.44
N ILE A 95 33.88 -14.79 3.57
CA ILE A 95 32.46 -14.69 3.23
C ILE A 95 32.10 -15.53 1.97
N ASN A 96 33.12 -16.08 1.30
CA ASN A 96 33.00 -16.77 0.01
C ASN A 96 32.32 -15.88 -1.04
N GLU A 97 32.77 -14.62 -1.16
CA GLU A 97 32.30 -13.66 -2.15
C GLU A 97 33.46 -13.08 -2.95
N LYS A 98 33.17 -12.51 -4.13
CA LYS A 98 34.19 -11.88 -4.97
C LYS A 98 34.72 -10.59 -4.33
N VAL A 99 36.02 -10.34 -4.46
CA VAL A 99 36.68 -9.11 -3.96
C VAL A 99 36.00 -7.84 -4.48
N ASN A 100 35.67 -7.81 -5.79
CA ASN A 100 34.97 -6.68 -6.40
C ASN A 100 33.58 -6.42 -5.80
N THR A 101 32.90 -7.46 -5.30
CA THR A 101 31.60 -7.30 -4.65
C THR A 101 31.76 -6.58 -3.31
N ILE A 102 32.79 -6.93 -2.52
CA ILE A 102 33.07 -6.27 -1.24
C ILE A 102 33.53 -4.84 -1.46
N GLN A 103 34.39 -4.58 -2.44
CA GLN A 103 34.79 -3.21 -2.81
C GLN A 103 33.58 -2.33 -3.17
N LYS A 104 32.62 -2.87 -3.93
CA LYS A 104 31.38 -2.15 -4.25
C LYS A 104 30.57 -1.81 -3.00
N ILE A 105 30.49 -2.74 -2.04
CA ILE A 105 29.78 -2.55 -0.77
C ILE A 105 30.47 -1.48 0.09
N GLU A 106 31.80 -1.50 0.22
CA GLU A 106 32.55 -0.46 0.95
C GLU A 106 32.45 0.92 0.28
N ASN A 107 32.27 0.97 -1.03
CA ASN A 107 32.04 2.20 -1.78
C ASN A 107 30.58 2.71 -1.69
N GLY A 108 29.70 2.01 -0.96
CA GLY A 108 28.30 2.41 -0.75
C GLY A 108 27.30 1.87 -1.77
N ASN A 109 27.73 1.03 -2.72
CA ASN A 109 26.80 0.40 -3.65
C ASN A 109 26.06 -0.75 -2.94
N ARG A 110 24.73 -0.70 -2.97
CA ARG A 110 23.88 -1.77 -2.46
C ARG A 110 23.87 -2.94 -3.44
N VAL A 111 24.41 -4.08 -3.00
CA VAL A 111 24.38 -5.35 -3.73
C VAL A 111 23.24 -6.23 -3.17
N THR A 112 23.28 -7.54 -3.37
CA THR A 112 22.26 -8.48 -2.91
C THR A 112 22.20 -8.56 -1.39
N ASP A 113 21.00 -8.60 -0.82
CA ASP A 113 20.81 -8.67 0.65
C ASP A 113 21.45 -9.91 1.29
N ASN A 114 21.55 -11.01 0.54
CA ASN A 114 22.23 -12.21 0.98
C ASN A 114 23.71 -11.94 1.30
N THR A 115 24.41 -11.15 0.48
CA THR A 115 25.83 -10.80 0.73
C THR A 115 25.96 -9.93 1.98
N ILE A 116 25.05 -8.99 2.17
CA ILE A 116 25.03 -8.09 3.33
C ILE A 116 24.75 -8.88 4.62
N LYS A 117 23.82 -9.85 4.57
CA LYS A 117 23.56 -10.78 5.69
C LYS A 117 24.77 -11.67 6.02
N LYS A 118 25.59 -12.05 5.03
CA LYS A 118 26.84 -12.79 5.31
C LYS A 118 27.89 -11.89 5.95
N ILE A 119 28.03 -10.65 5.48
CA ILE A 119 28.95 -9.67 6.06
C ILE A 119 28.57 -9.35 7.51
N SER A 120 27.28 -9.12 7.78
CA SER A 120 26.80 -8.87 9.15
C SER A 120 27.15 -10.03 10.10
N LYS A 121 27.07 -11.28 9.61
CA LYS A 121 27.46 -12.47 10.39
C LYS A 121 28.97 -12.64 10.52
N ALA A 122 29.76 -12.35 9.50
CA ALA A 122 31.21 -12.53 9.55
C ALA A 122 31.91 -11.50 10.45
N LEU A 123 31.31 -10.31 10.56
CA LEU A 123 31.79 -9.23 11.40
C LEU A 123 31.00 -9.09 12.71
N ASP A 124 29.96 -9.89 12.94
CA ASP A 124 29.07 -9.83 14.11
C ASP A 124 28.48 -8.42 14.38
N ILE A 125 28.06 -7.74 13.31
CA ILE A 125 27.52 -6.36 13.38
C ILE A 125 26.05 -6.32 12.99
N ASN A 126 25.27 -5.52 13.71
CA ASN A 126 23.91 -5.14 13.29
C ASN A 126 23.95 -4.07 12.20
N LEU A 127 23.68 -4.47 10.95
CA LEU A 127 23.56 -3.58 9.78
C LEU A 127 22.11 -3.15 9.50
N TYR A 128 21.13 -3.83 10.10
CA TYR A 128 19.71 -3.56 9.94
C TYR A 128 19.18 -2.75 11.13
N SER A 129 18.24 -1.85 10.87
CA SER A 129 17.55 -1.01 11.86
C SER A 129 16.05 -1.19 11.71
N SER A 130 15.31 -1.02 12.80
CA SER A 130 13.85 -0.97 12.73
C SER A 130 13.38 0.20 11.87
N ILE A 131 12.32 -0.05 11.11
CA ILE A 131 11.71 0.92 10.23
C ILE A 131 10.99 1.95 11.09
N SER A 132 11.59 3.13 11.21
CA SER A 132 10.93 4.30 11.78
C SER A 132 10.48 5.19 10.63
N PRO A 133 9.17 5.39 10.43
CA PRO A 133 8.69 6.25 9.35
C PRO A 133 9.12 7.70 9.64
N GLN A 134 10.20 8.15 9.00
CA GLN A 134 10.70 9.53 9.18
C GLN A 134 9.79 10.58 8.52
N ASN A 135 8.84 10.13 7.68
CA ASN A 135 7.89 10.99 6.99
C ASN A 135 6.52 10.99 7.68
N GLU A 136 6.50 11.27 8.98
CA GLU A 136 5.26 11.68 9.63
C GLU A 136 5.00 13.15 9.28
N ARG A 137 4.20 13.40 8.25
CA ARG A 137 3.62 14.72 8.05
C ARG A 137 2.61 14.92 9.18
N MET A 138 2.90 15.82 10.12
CA MET A 138 1.91 16.28 11.09
C MET A 138 0.72 16.86 10.32
N VAL A 139 -0.34 16.07 10.16
CA VAL A 139 -1.63 16.56 9.70
C VAL A 139 -2.23 17.23 10.91
N LYS A 140 -2.31 18.58 10.90
CA LYS A 140 -3.12 19.30 11.87
C LYS A 140 -4.49 18.63 11.88
N SER A 141 -4.90 18.09 13.04
CA SER A 141 -6.26 17.60 13.20
C SER A 141 -7.19 18.72 12.75
N LYS A 142 -8.19 18.37 11.95
CA LYS A 142 -9.21 19.33 11.53
C LYS A 142 -9.87 19.80 12.81
N GLU A 143 -9.50 20.98 13.31
CA GLU A 143 -10.28 21.70 14.30
C GLU A 143 -11.72 21.67 13.81
N MET A 144 -12.67 21.40 14.70
CA MET A 144 -14.09 21.46 14.39
C MET A 144 -14.42 22.90 13.99
N LYS A 145 -14.12 23.25 12.74
CA LYS A 145 -14.55 24.46 12.10
C LYS A 145 -16.05 24.31 11.96
N GLU A 146 -16.77 25.18 12.65
CA GLU A 146 -18.18 25.42 12.38
C GLU A 146 -18.33 25.62 10.88
N MET A 147 -19.29 24.91 10.29
CA MET A 147 -19.54 24.95 8.86
C MET A 147 -19.78 26.40 8.45
N THR A 148 -18.93 26.92 7.56
CA THR A 148 -19.14 28.27 7.03
C THR A 148 -20.30 28.24 6.02
N MET A 149 -21.00 29.37 5.83
CA MET A 149 -22.09 29.45 4.83
C MET A 149 -21.66 29.00 3.42
N ALA A 150 -20.36 29.06 3.11
CA ALA A 150 -19.77 28.56 1.87
C ALA A 150 -19.77 27.01 1.74
N ASP A 151 -19.86 26.27 2.84
CA ASP A 151 -19.92 24.80 2.86
C ASP A 151 -21.36 24.28 2.71
N ALA A 152 -22.37 25.13 2.88
CA ALA A 152 -23.79 24.77 2.84
C ALA A 152 -24.37 24.68 1.41
N ASN A 153 -23.67 25.21 0.40
CA ASN A 153 -24.13 25.19 -0.99
C ASN A 153 -23.57 24.00 -1.79
N ILE A 154 -23.73 22.79 -1.24
CA ILE A 154 -23.72 21.56 -2.05
C ILE A 154 -25.19 21.14 -2.14
N SER A 155 -25.96 21.95 -2.86
CA SER A 155 -27.25 21.56 -3.39
C SER A 155 -27.05 20.31 -4.25
N GLN A 156 -27.96 19.38 -4.06
CA GLN A 156 -28.09 18.10 -4.75
C GLN A 156 -27.94 18.31 -6.26
N ASP A 157 -26.77 18.02 -6.80
CA ASP A 157 -26.54 17.57 -8.17
C ASP A 157 -25.17 16.88 -8.19
N GLU A 158 -25.24 15.55 -8.27
CA GLU A 158 -24.19 14.60 -8.62
C GLU A 158 -22.82 14.75 -7.93
N ILE A 159 -22.47 13.72 -7.15
CA ILE A 159 -21.06 13.33 -6.98
C ILE A 159 -20.57 12.84 -8.35
N VAL A 160 -20.31 13.76 -9.28
CA VAL A 160 -19.41 13.50 -10.38
C VAL A 160 -18.05 13.44 -9.72
N SER A 161 -17.58 12.21 -9.51
CA SER A 161 -16.17 11.96 -9.24
C SER A 161 -15.37 12.73 -10.30
N LYS A 162 -14.75 13.85 -9.92
CA LYS A 162 -13.72 14.49 -10.75
C LYS A 162 -12.55 13.51 -10.74
N GLN A 163 -12.64 12.51 -11.60
CA GLN A 163 -11.49 11.77 -12.06
C GLN A 163 -10.52 12.84 -12.54
N LYS A 164 -9.45 13.07 -11.77
CA LYS A 164 -8.35 13.91 -12.20
C LYS A 164 -7.88 13.28 -13.50
N ASN A 165 -8.20 13.89 -14.63
CA ASN A 165 -7.57 13.58 -15.89
C ASN A 165 -6.08 13.78 -15.66
N THR A 166 -5.38 12.68 -15.40
CA THR A 166 -3.93 12.65 -15.48
C THR A 166 -3.65 13.04 -16.92
N LYS A 167 -3.21 14.28 -17.15
CA LYS A 167 -2.70 14.67 -18.46
C LYS A 167 -1.58 13.69 -18.75
N LYS A 168 -1.86 12.64 -19.53
CA LYS A 168 -0.82 11.81 -20.13
C LYS A 168 0.02 12.80 -20.90
N LYS A 169 1.24 13.07 -20.42
CA LYS A 169 2.26 13.75 -21.21
C LYS A 169 2.47 12.88 -22.44
N MET A 170 1.72 13.13 -23.51
CA MET A 170 2.05 12.57 -24.80
C MET A 170 3.44 13.09 -25.13
N ARG A 171 4.37 12.17 -25.41
CA ARG A 171 5.61 12.58 -26.08
C ARG A 171 5.18 13.24 -27.38
N LYS A 172 5.54 14.51 -27.55
CA LYS A 172 5.32 15.26 -28.79
C LYS A 172 6.02 14.49 -29.91
N LEU A 173 5.25 13.74 -30.70
CA LEU A 173 5.74 13.01 -31.86
C LEU A 173 6.01 14.01 -32.98
N GLY A 174 7.28 14.39 -33.13
CA GLY A 174 7.85 15.05 -34.32
C GLY A 174 7.37 16.50 -34.56
N VAL A 175 8.04 17.38 -35.31
CA VAL A 175 9.29 17.47 -36.08
C VAL A 175 9.53 19.02 -36.10
N SER A 176 10.72 19.59 -35.96
CA SER A 176 11.72 19.72 -37.02
C SER A 176 13.06 20.19 -36.45
N ARG A 177 14.11 19.37 -36.64
CA ARG A 177 15.48 19.87 -36.64
C ARG A 177 15.79 20.47 -38.01
N THR A 178 15.07 21.54 -38.38
CA THR A 178 15.56 22.48 -39.39
C THR A 178 16.44 23.49 -38.66
N GLY A 179 17.69 23.08 -38.42
CA GLY A 179 18.74 23.93 -37.88
C GLY A 179 20.05 23.41 -38.44
N GLY A 180 20.44 23.95 -39.60
CA GLY A 180 21.60 23.50 -40.35
C GLY A 180 22.87 23.53 -39.51
N ARG A 181 23.56 22.38 -39.42
CA ARG A 181 24.96 22.39 -39.01
C ARG A 181 25.78 22.98 -40.14
N LYS A 182 26.09 24.28 -40.04
CA LYS A 182 27.23 24.86 -40.76
C LYS A 182 28.47 24.07 -40.35
N ARG A 183 28.97 23.22 -41.24
CA ARG A 183 30.36 22.76 -41.20
C ARG A 183 31.21 23.97 -41.55
N LYS A 184 31.89 24.56 -40.58
CA LYS A 184 33.04 25.40 -40.88
C LYS A 184 34.28 24.52 -40.78
N LYS A 185 34.76 24.14 -41.97
CA LYS A 185 36.15 23.92 -42.37
C LYS A 185 37.11 24.97 -41.75
N ASP A 186 38.39 24.76 -41.51
CA ASP A 186 39.40 23.75 -41.88
C ASP A 186 40.30 23.50 -40.65
#